data_AF-A0A7K4CXD6-F1
#
_entry.id   AF-A0A7K4CXD6-F1
#
_cell.length_a   1.000
_cell.length_b   1.000
_cell.length_c   1.000
_cell.angle_alpha   90.00
_cell.angle_beta   90.00
_cell.angle_gamma   90.00
#
_symmetry.space_group_name_H-M   'P 1'
#
loop_
_entity.id
_entity.type
_entity.pdbx_description
1 polymer ?
#
loop_
_entity_poly.entity_id
_entity_poly.type
_entity_poly.pdbx_seq_one_letter_code
_entity_poly.pdbx_strand_id
1 'polypeptide(L)'
;MSYVPKYILKRMIPENALKKVGDNVELKMINLITTIPISQAPGDVVDLLEVKVNGNPLSRAEKEKIGIKWGDKSFTLANIRDAGDIPVNAELVFSVPYASVRVGEEAKVEISVPQFSVTIDFTRVVGA
;
A
#
# COMPACT_ATOMS: atom_id res chain seq x y z
N MET A 1 3.49 -22.88 1.92
CA MET A 1 2.64 -21.97 1.12
C MET A 1 1.62 -21.35 2.05
N SER A 2 1.83 -20.12 2.51
CA SER A 2 0.78 -19.38 3.23
C SER A 2 -0.23 -18.87 2.22
N TYR A 3 -1.38 -19.56 2.12
CA TYR A 3 -2.53 -19.07 1.37
C TYR A 3 -3.24 -18.05 2.26
N VAL A 4 -3.08 -16.76 1.95
CA VAL A 4 -3.86 -15.71 2.62
C VAL A 4 -5.23 -15.65 1.94
N PRO A 5 -6.33 -15.93 2.66
CA PRO A 5 -7.65 -15.90 2.06
C PRO A 5 -8.01 -14.49 1.58
N LYS A 6 -8.61 -14.37 0.38
CA LYS A 6 -9.01 -13.08 -0.22
C LYS A 6 -9.88 -12.19 0.69
N TYR A 7 -10.69 -12.78 1.57
CA TYR A 7 -11.52 -12.02 2.51
C TYR A 7 -10.71 -11.35 3.64
N ILE A 8 -9.56 -11.91 4.02
CA ILE A 8 -8.62 -11.28 4.98
C ILE A 8 -7.97 -10.07 4.31
N LEU A 9 -7.52 -10.20 3.05
CA LEU A 9 -6.92 -9.11 2.26
C LEU A 9 -7.86 -7.91 2.12
N LYS A 10 -9.16 -8.16 1.91
CA LYS A 10 -10.17 -7.08 1.86
C LYS A 10 -10.39 -6.38 3.20
N ARG A 11 -10.25 -7.10 4.32
CA ARG A 11 -10.37 -6.52 5.68
C ARG A 11 -9.16 -5.67 6.06
N MET A 12 -8.03 -5.84 5.38
CA MET A 12 -6.88 -4.96 5.56
C MET A 12 -7.17 -3.54 5.07
N ILE A 13 -8.16 -3.33 4.21
CA ILE A 13 -8.45 -2.01 3.64
C ILE A 13 -9.73 -1.46 4.29
N PRO A 14 -9.63 -0.52 5.24
CA PRO A 14 -10.80 0.10 5.86
C PRO A 14 -11.70 0.80 4.83
N GLU A 15 -12.94 1.11 5.21
CA GLU A 15 -13.87 1.84 4.33
C GLU A 15 -13.36 3.25 4.00
N ASN A 16 -12.76 3.94 4.96
CA ASN A 16 -12.15 5.26 4.78
C ASN A 16 -10.65 5.18 4.42
N ALA A 17 -10.27 4.18 3.61
CA ALA A 17 -8.88 3.91 3.33
C ALA A 17 -8.22 4.94 2.42
N LEU A 18 -8.95 5.63 1.53
CA LEU A 18 -8.38 6.61 0.60
C LEU A 18 -8.68 8.02 1.06
N LYS A 19 -7.64 8.84 1.20
CA LYS A 19 -7.73 10.27 1.53
C LYS A 19 -6.81 11.08 0.62
N LYS A 20 -7.27 12.22 0.12
CA LYS A 20 -6.40 13.15 -0.59
C LYS A 20 -5.69 14.07 0.41
N VAL A 21 -4.36 14.14 0.33
CA VAL A 21 -3.54 15.05 1.14
C VAL A 21 -2.61 15.80 0.19
N GLY A 22 -2.98 17.04 -0.16
CA GLY A 22 -2.29 17.82 -1.17
C GLY A 22 -2.29 17.13 -2.53
N ASP A 23 -1.09 16.88 -3.08
CA ASP A 23 -0.89 16.18 -4.36
C ASP A 23 -0.81 14.65 -4.21
N ASN A 24 -0.94 14.13 -2.99
CA ASN A 24 -0.85 12.70 -2.68
C ASN A 24 -2.21 12.11 -2.35
N VAL A 25 -2.36 10.82 -2.59
CA VAL A 25 -3.42 9.97 -2.09
C VAL A 25 -2.85 9.11 -0.98
N GLU A 26 -3.29 9.33 0.25
CA GLU A 26 -2.99 8.45 1.37
C GLU A 26 -3.93 7.25 1.35
N LEU A 27 -3.34 6.07 1.36
CA LEU A 27 -4.00 4.78 1.50
C LEU A 27 -3.71 4.22 2.89
N LYS A 28 -4.74 4.06 3.71
CA LYS A 28 -4.66 3.32 4.97
C LYS A 28 -4.88 1.83 4.73
N MET A 29 -4.00 1.01 5.30
CA MET A 29 -4.11 -0.44 5.30
C MET A 29 -3.73 -0.98 6.68
N ILE A 30 -4.46 -1.96 7.20
CA ILE A 30 -4.17 -2.62 8.46
C ILE A 30 -3.48 -3.95 8.14
N ASN A 31 -2.30 -4.19 8.70
CA ASN A 31 -1.63 -5.47 8.54
C ASN A 31 -2.35 -6.57 9.35
N LEU A 32 -3.22 -7.38 8.73
CA LEU A 32 -4.02 -8.40 9.43
C LEU A 32 -3.51 -9.85 9.25
N ILE A 33 -2.43 -10.04 8.49
CA ILE A 33 -2.06 -11.39 8.02
C ILE A 33 -1.07 -12.03 8.98
N THR A 34 0.13 -11.48 9.05
CA THR A 34 1.26 -11.95 9.85
C THR A 34 2.28 -10.82 9.90
N THR A 35 3.27 -10.93 10.78
CA THR A 35 4.47 -10.10 10.70
C THR A 35 5.04 -10.22 9.29
N ILE A 36 5.31 -9.08 8.63
CA ILE A 36 5.95 -9.05 7.31
C ILE A 36 7.44 -8.82 7.56
N PRO A 37 8.30 -9.86 7.45
CA PRO A 37 9.74 -9.69 7.59
C PRO A 37 10.29 -9.06 6.31
N ILE A 38 10.25 -7.74 6.23
CA ILE A 38 10.66 -6.99 5.04
C ILE A 38 12.15 -7.20 4.74
N SER A 39 12.95 -7.49 5.77
CA SER A 39 14.36 -7.91 5.65
C SER A 39 14.54 -9.20 4.84
N GLN A 40 13.51 -10.04 4.72
CA GLN A 40 13.54 -11.31 3.99
C GLN A 40 12.92 -11.21 2.59
N ALA A 41 12.44 -10.03 2.18
CA ALA A 41 11.91 -9.83 0.84
C ALA A 41 13.05 -9.92 -0.20
N PRO A 42 12.97 -10.82 -1.20
CA PRO A 42 14.04 -10.98 -2.19
C PRO A 42 14.05 -9.81 -3.19
N GLY A 43 15.19 -9.13 -3.33
CA GLY A 43 15.34 -8.00 -4.26
C GLY A 43 14.68 -6.68 -3.79
N ASP A 44 14.79 -5.62 -4.60
CA ASP A 44 14.26 -4.31 -4.25
C ASP A 44 12.74 -4.34 -4.07
N VAL A 45 12.23 -3.91 -2.91
CA VAL A 45 10.81 -3.94 -2.56
C VAL A 45 9.98 -3.11 -3.53
N VAL A 46 10.58 -2.06 -4.11
CA VAL A 46 9.98 -1.22 -5.15
C VAL A 46 9.65 -2.03 -6.41
N ASP A 47 10.51 -2.98 -6.77
CA ASP A 47 10.36 -3.83 -7.95
C ASP A 47 9.42 -5.03 -7.68
N LEU A 48 9.17 -5.35 -6.42
CA LEU A 48 8.23 -6.40 -6.01
C LEU A 48 6.77 -5.95 -6.07
N LEU A 49 6.52 -4.65 -6.02
CA LEU A 49 5.19 -4.07 -5.95
C LEU A 49 4.77 -3.49 -7.30
N GLU A 50 3.66 -3.99 -7.82
CA GLU A 50 2.91 -3.34 -8.89
C GLU A 50 1.75 -2.56 -8.26
N VAL A 51 1.74 -1.25 -8.44
CA VAL A 51 0.68 -0.38 -7.94
C VAL A 51 0.04 0.31 -9.14
N LYS A 52 -1.28 0.20 -9.27
CA LYS A 52 -2.07 0.92 -10.27
C LYS A 52 -3.15 1.74 -9.57
N VAL A 53 -3.33 2.96 -10.01
CA VAL A 53 -4.41 3.85 -9.56
C VAL A 53 -5.23 4.24 -10.78
N ASN A 54 -6.53 3.95 -10.74
CA ASN A 54 -7.48 4.10 -11.85
C ASN A 54 -7.01 3.42 -13.14
N GLY A 55 -6.37 2.25 -13.00
CA GLY A 55 -5.82 1.49 -14.13
C GLY A 55 -4.47 1.98 -14.65
N ASN A 56 -3.99 3.14 -14.19
CA ASN A 56 -2.68 3.67 -14.57
C ASN A 56 -1.59 3.11 -13.64
N PRO A 57 -0.58 2.39 -14.17
CA PRO A 57 0.54 1.92 -13.36
C PRO A 57 1.42 3.09 -12.90
N LEU A 58 1.87 3.04 -11.65
CA LEU A 58 2.87 3.98 -11.15
C LEU A 58 4.25 3.62 -11.68
N SER A 59 5.01 4.64 -12.09
CA SER A 59 6.41 4.50 -12.46
C SER A 59 7.28 4.15 -11.25
N ARG A 60 8.49 3.60 -11.47
CA ARG A 60 9.44 3.29 -10.38
C ARG A 60 9.72 4.51 -9.49
N ALA A 61 9.95 5.68 -10.11
CA ALA A 61 10.23 6.93 -9.39
C ALA A 61 9.05 7.41 -8.53
N GLU A 62 7.81 7.11 -8.93
CA GLU A 62 6.62 7.38 -8.10
C GLU A 62 6.50 6.38 -6.96
N LYS A 63 6.82 5.11 -7.21
CA LYS A 63 6.83 4.06 -6.17
C LYS A 63 7.88 4.35 -5.09
N GLU A 64 9.08 4.79 -5.46
CA GLU A 64 10.13 5.15 -4.49
C GLU A 64 9.71 6.28 -3.52
N LYS A 65 8.78 7.14 -3.96
CA LYS A 65 8.21 8.22 -3.16
C LYS A 65 7.03 7.78 -2.30
N ILE A 66 6.57 6.53 -2.43
CA ILE A 66 5.49 6.01 -1.58
C ILE A 66 6.01 5.99 -0.14
N GLY A 67 5.48 6.92 0.66
CA GLY A 67 5.75 6.98 2.08
C GLY A 67 4.95 5.92 2.81
N ILE A 68 5.55 5.23 3.77
CA ILE A 68 4.92 4.20 4.59
C ILE A 68 5.11 4.61 6.05
N LYS A 69 3.99 4.80 6.76
CA LYS A 69 4.00 5.15 8.19
C LYS A 69 3.28 4.10 9.00
N TRP A 70 3.82 3.75 10.16
CA TRP A 70 3.09 3.04 11.23
C TRP A 70 3.62 3.46 12.60
N GLY A 71 2.71 3.71 13.53
CA GLY A 71 3.07 4.33 14.81
C GLY A 71 3.87 5.62 14.59
N ASP A 72 4.99 5.75 15.28
CA ASP A 72 5.90 6.91 15.16
C ASP A 72 6.97 6.76 14.07
N LYS A 73 6.97 5.64 13.34
CA LYS A 73 7.97 5.39 12.31
C LYS A 73 7.47 5.81 10.93
N SER A 74 8.34 6.46 10.16
CA SER A 74 8.07 6.89 8.79
C SER A 74 9.21 6.47 7.88
N PHE A 75 8.86 5.77 6.80
CA PHE A 75 9.78 5.24 5.82
C PHE A 75 9.24 5.53 4.42
N THR A 76 10.03 5.23 3.40
CA THR A 76 9.62 5.15 2.00
C THR A 76 9.80 3.71 1.53
N LEU A 77 9.17 3.33 0.41
CA LEU A 77 9.42 2.01 -0.18
C LEU A 77 10.92 1.75 -0.46
N ALA A 78 11.71 2.80 -0.69
CA ALA A 78 13.15 2.68 -0.91
C ALA A 78 13.93 2.26 0.35
N ASN A 79 13.49 2.65 1.55
CA ASN A 79 14.21 2.38 2.81
C ASN A 79 13.42 1.51 3.80
N ILE A 80 12.29 0.94 3.37
CA ILE A 80 11.44 0.14 4.26
C ILE A 80 12.12 -1.13 4.80
N ARG A 81 13.21 -1.58 4.17
CA ARG A 81 14.05 -2.67 4.69
C ARG A 81 14.67 -2.35 6.04
N ASP A 82 15.00 -1.08 6.29
CA ASP A 82 15.61 -0.61 7.54
C ASP A 82 14.59 -0.52 8.68
N ALA A 83 13.30 -0.61 8.34
CA ALA A 83 12.22 -0.45 9.29
C ALA A 83 11.99 -1.66 10.20
N GLY A 84 12.52 -2.81 9.80
CA GLY A 84 12.37 -4.10 10.47
C GLY A 84 11.00 -4.73 10.23
N ASP A 85 10.58 -5.55 11.19
CA ASP A 85 9.35 -6.31 11.12
C ASP A 85 8.11 -5.44 11.31
N ILE A 86 7.18 -5.46 10.36
CA ILE A 86 5.88 -4.79 10.51
C ILE A 86 5.00 -5.66 11.42
N PRO A 87 4.54 -5.16 12.58
CA PRO A 87 3.72 -5.95 13.49
C PRO A 87 2.34 -6.25 12.91
N VAL A 88 1.73 -7.33 13.40
CA VAL A 88 0.30 -7.62 13.14
C VAL A 88 -0.56 -6.53 13.80
N ASN A 89 -1.64 -6.16 13.14
CA ASN A 89 -2.56 -5.05 13.45
C ASN A 89 -1.95 -3.64 13.33
N ALA A 90 -0.76 -3.48 12.73
CA ALA A 90 -0.24 -2.16 12.43
C ALA A 90 -1.13 -1.44 11.40
N GLU A 91 -1.55 -0.21 11.71
CA GLU A 91 -2.09 0.71 10.70
C GLU A 91 -0.91 1.26 9.88
N LEU A 92 -0.88 0.88 8.61
CA LEU A 92 0.05 1.34 7.60
C LEU A 92 -0.61 2.45 6.78
N VAL A 93 0.04 3.59 6.68
CA VAL A 93 -0.39 4.69 5.80
C VAL A 93 0.58 4.78 4.63
N PHE A 94 0.10 4.48 3.43
CA PHE A 94 0.81 4.57 2.16
C PHE A 94 0.48 5.91 1.48
N SER A 95 1.42 6.83 1.43
CA SER A 95 1.25 8.10 0.71
C SER A 95 1.68 7.94 -0.75
N VAL A 96 0.73 7.76 -1.65
CA VAL A 96 0.95 7.55 -3.08
C VAL A 96 0.88 8.90 -3.83
N PRO A 97 1.92 9.31 -4.58
CA PRO A 97 1.84 10.52 -5.39
C PRO A 97 0.88 10.29 -6.57
N TYR A 98 -0.30 10.92 -6.54
CA TYR A 98 -1.30 10.77 -7.60
C TYR A 98 -2.23 11.99 -7.64
N ALA A 99 -1.75 13.07 -8.24
CA ALA A 99 -2.42 14.37 -8.26
C ALA A 99 -3.81 14.35 -8.93
N SER A 100 -4.03 13.42 -9.87
CA SER A 100 -5.22 13.36 -10.73
C SER A 100 -6.50 12.91 -10.01
N VAL A 101 -6.41 12.29 -8.84
CA VAL A 101 -7.58 11.87 -8.05
C VAL A 101 -8.20 13.08 -7.35
N ARG A 102 -9.53 13.24 -7.39
CA ARG A 102 -10.24 14.32 -6.66
C ARG A 102 -10.97 13.78 -5.44
N VAL A 103 -11.15 14.63 -4.43
CA VAL A 103 -11.98 14.32 -3.25
C VAL A 103 -13.43 14.11 -3.72
N GLY A 104 -14.08 13.08 -3.20
CA GLY A 104 -15.47 12.71 -3.55
C GLY A 104 -15.59 11.81 -4.79
N GLU A 105 -14.50 11.54 -5.52
CA GLU A 105 -14.50 10.59 -6.64
C GLU A 105 -14.15 9.17 -6.16
N GLU A 106 -14.66 8.17 -6.86
CA GLU A 106 -14.23 6.79 -6.68
C GLU A 106 -12.84 6.61 -7.31
N ALA A 107 -11.90 6.10 -6.53
CA ALA A 107 -10.60 5.68 -7.00
C ALA A 107 -10.47 4.16 -6.89
N LYS A 108 -10.08 3.51 -7.99
CA LYS A 108 -9.73 2.10 -8.03
C LYS A 108 -8.23 1.95 -7.82
N VAL A 109 -7.84 1.25 -6.77
CA VAL A 109 -6.43 0.95 -6.48
C VAL A 109 -6.21 -0.55 -6.58
N GLU A 110 -5.16 -0.93 -7.30
CA GLU A 110 -4.72 -2.32 -7.46
C GLU A 110 -3.27 -2.41 -7.01
N ILE A 111 -3.01 -3.23 -5.99
CA ILE A 111 -1.69 -3.55 -5.47
C ILE A 111 -1.45 -5.03 -5.73
N SER A 112 -0.46 -5.36 -6.56
CA SER A 112 -0.06 -6.73 -6.83
C SER A 112 1.38 -6.98 -6.40
N VAL A 113 1.60 -8.17 -5.85
CA VAL A 113 2.91 -8.72 -5.53
C VAL A 113 3.08 -10.02 -6.32
N PRO A 114 3.57 -9.95 -7.57
CA PRO A 114 3.56 -11.09 -8.50
C PRO A 114 4.30 -12.32 -7.96
N GLN A 115 5.39 -12.12 -7.23
CA GLN A 115 6.19 -13.21 -6.65
C GLN A 115 5.43 -14.08 -5.65
N PHE A 116 4.39 -13.52 -5.00
CA PHE A 116 3.55 -14.25 -4.06
C PHE A 116 2.17 -14.57 -4.64
N SER A 117 1.92 -14.25 -5.92
CA SER A 117 0.61 -14.35 -6.57
C SER A 117 -0.51 -13.67 -5.76
N VAL A 118 -0.18 -12.58 -5.07
CA VAL A 118 -1.13 -11.79 -4.27
C VAL A 118 -1.50 -10.55 -5.06
N THR A 119 -2.80 -10.38 -5.32
CA THR A 119 -3.38 -9.15 -5.87
C THR A 119 -4.46 -8.68 -4.92
N ILE A 120 -4.38 -7.41 -4.55
CA ILE A 120 -5.36 -6.70 -3.75
C ILE A 120 -5.92 -5.56 -4.60
N ASP A 121 -7.16 -5.67 -5.00
CA ASP A 121 -7.89 -4.63 -5.73
C ASP A 121 -9.07 -4.13 -4.89
N PHE A 122 -9.28 -2.81 -4.90
CA PHE A 122 -10.41 -2.19 -4.21
C PHE A 122 -10.77 -0.85 -4.85
N THR A 123 -12.04 -0.47 -4.67
CA THR A 123 -12.58 0.84 -5.04
C THR A 123 -13.09 1.52 -3.79
N ARG A 124 -12.69 2.77 -3.56
CA ARG A 124 -13.18 3.62 -2.46
C ARG A 124 -13.39 5.04 -2.92
N VAL A 125 -14.35 5.71 -2.30
CA VAL A 125 -14.52 7.17 -2.43
C VAL A 125 -13.35 7.84 -1.73
N VAL A 126 -12.76 8.82 -2.39
CA VAL A 126 -11.60 9.56 -1.87
C VAL A 126 -12.09 10.59 -0.86
N GLY A 127 -11.68 10.42 0.39
CA GLY A 127 -11.96 11.36 1.47
C GLY A 127 -11.10 12.64 1.41
N ALA A 128 -11.55 13.66 2.14
CA ALA A 128 -10.78 14.88 2.42
C ALA A 128 -9.87 14.72 3.64
#